data_AF-A0A7C4EV60-F1
#
_entry.id   AF-A0A7C4EV60-F1
#
_cell.length_a   1.000
_cell.length_b   1.000
_cell.length_c   1.000
_cell.angle_alpha   90.00
_cell.angle_beta   90.00
_cell.angle_gamma   90.00
#
_symmetry.space_group_name_H-M   'P 1'
#
loop_
_entity.id
_entity.type
_entity.pdbx_description
1 polymer ?
#
loop_
_entity_poly.entity_id
_entity_poly.type
_entity_poly.pdbx_seq_one_letter_code
_entity_poly.pdbx_strand_id
1 'polypeptide(L)' 'MEKVILLLSTLDTKGPETLYLKDCIVREGAKCLLLDMSMSGEYPGADIGSAETARAGGGDIEEIRSSR' A
#
# COMPACT_ATOMS: atom_id res chain seq x y z
N MET A 1 9.24 20.23 10.13
CA MET A 1 8.94 19.08 9.25
C MET A 1 7.64 18.47 9.74
N GLU A 2 6.67 18.27 8.85
CA GLU A 2 5.37 17.70 9.21
C GLU A 2 5.47 16.17 9.36
N LYS A 3 4.78 15.59 10.34
CA LYS A 3 4.79 14.14 10.56
C LYS A 3 3.81 13.47 9.60
N VAL A 4 4.20 12.32 9.05
CA VAL A 4 3.37 11.53 8.12
C VAL A 4 3.28 10.11 8.65
N ILE A 5 2.08 9.54 8.65
CA ILE A 5 1.84 8.12 8.96
C ILE A 5 1.94 7.33 7.66
N LEU A 6 2.74 6.27 7.66
CA LEU A 6 2.78 5.29 6.57
C LEU A 6 1.86 4.13 6.92
N LEU A 7 0.79 3.96 6.16
CA LEU A 7 -0.12 2.83 6.27
C LEU A 7 0.30 1.75 5.28
N LEU A 8 0.60 0.55 5.79
CA LEU A 8 1.06 -0.60 5.03
C LEU A 8 -0.06 -1.64 4.97
N SER A 9 -0.38 -2.15 3.78
CA SER A 9 -1.41 -3.18 3.63
C SER A 9 -1.23 -4.03 2.39
N THR A 10 -1.86 -5.20 2.37
CA THR A 10 -2.05 -6.04 1.18
C THR A 10 -3.40 -5.66 0.57
N LEU A 11 -3.42 -4.66 -0.31
CA LEU A 11 -4.66 -4.06 -0.79
C LEU A 11 -5.53 -5.01 -1.62
N ASP A 12 -4.93 -5.98 -2.31
CA ASP A 12 -5.63 -7.04 -3.04
C ASP A 12 -6.65 -7.82 -2.20
N THR A 13 -6.45 -7.88 -0.89
CA THR A 13 -7.35 -8.58 0.05
C THR A 13 -7.96 -7.68 1.12
N LYS A 14 -7.39 -6.48 1.35
CA LYS A 14 -7.81 -5.57 2.44
C LYS A 14 -8.11 -4.14 1.96
N GLY A 15 -8.38 -3.96 0.67
CA GLY A 15 -8.53 -2.65 0.05
C GLY A 15 -9.56 -1.75 0.75
N PRO A 16 -10.85 -2.15 0.84
CA PRO A 16 -11.89 -1.34 1.48
C PRO A 16 -11.59 -0.99 2.94
N GLU A 17 -11.12 -1.94 3.74
CA GLU A 17 -10.79 -1.75 5.14
C GLU A 17 -9.59 -0.80 5.31
N THR A 18 -8.59 -0.91 4.43
CA THR A 18 -7.40 -0.05 4.45
C THR A 18 -7.75 1.39 4.07
N LEU A 19 -8.59 1.59 3.06
CA LEU A 19 -9.06 2.92 2.66
C LEU A 19 -9.91 3.56 3.76
N TYR A 20 -10.78 2.79 4.42
CA TYR A 20 -11.52 3.26 5.59
C TYR A 20 -10.58 3.74 6.71
N LEU A 21 -9.52 2.98 7.02
CA LEU A 21 -8.54 3.39 8.02
C LEU A 21 -7.75 4.65 7.59
N LYS A 22 -7.37 4.77 6.31
CA LYS A 22 -6.75 5.99 5.74
C LYS A 22 -7.66 7.19 5.95
N ASP A 23 -8.95 7.05 5.65
CA ASP A 23 -9.95 8.11 5.86
C ASP A 23 -10.08 8.52 7.33
N CYS A 24 -10.10 7.54 8.25
CA CYS A 24 -10.10 7.82 9.69
C CYS A 24 -8.87 8.64 10.11
N ILE A 25 -7.67 8.25 9.67
CA ILE A 25 -6.43 8.97 9.99
C ILE A 25 -6.48 10.42 9.47
N VAL A 26 -6.95 10.62 8.23
CA VAL A 26 -7.07 11.95 7.62
C VAL A 26 -8.12 12.80 8.34
N ARG A 27 -9.24 12.21 8.76
CA ARG A 27 -10.29 12.91 9.53
C ARG A 27 -9.80 13.40 10.89
N GLU A 28 -8.87 12.69 11.51
CA GLU A 28 -8.20 13.12 12.76
C GLU A 28 -7.13 14.21 12.52
N GLY A 29 -6.98 14.69 11.28
CA GLY A 29 -6.08 15.79 10.91
C GLY A 29 -4.63 15.37 10.65
N ALA A 30 -4.35 14.06 10.58
CA ALA A 30 -3.02 13.56 10.28
C ALA A 30 -2.84 13.31 8.77
N LYS A 31 -1.61 13.47 8.28
CA LYS A 31 -1.23 13.05 6.92
C LYS A 31 -0.97 11.55 6.90
N CYS A 32 -1.49 10.88 5.88
CA CYS A 32 -1.36 9.44 5.69
C CYS A 32 -0.93 9.12 4.26
N LEU A 33 0.13 8.32 4.10
CA LEU A 33 0.52 7.69 2.83
C LEU A 33 0.21 6.21 2.90
N LEU A 34 -0.33 5.66 1.81
CA LEU A 34 -0.66 4.26 1.66
C LEU A 34 0.35 3.56 0.76
N LEU A 35 1.02 2.55 1.30
CA LEU A 35 1.90 1.65 0.58
C LEU A 35 1.26 0.26 0.46
N ASP A 36 1.22 -0.24 -0.77
CA ASP A 36 0.72 -1.56 -1.11
C ASP A 36 1.83 -2.61 -1.10
N MET A 37 1.60 -3.71 -0.39
CA MET A 37 2.48 -4.88 -0.27
C MET A 37 1.86 -6.13 -0.90
N SER A 38 0.80 -5.99 -1.70
CA SER A 38 0.18 -7.12 -2.39
C SER A 38 1.15 -7.81 -3.34
N MET A 39 1.18 -9.14 -3.29
CA MET A 39 2.07 -9.99 -4.08
C MET A 39 1.34 -10.73 -5.21
N SER A 40 0.00 -10.76 -5.23
CA SER A 40 -0.76 -11.57 -6.18
C SER A 40 -1.83 -10.79 -6.92
N GLY A 41 -2.51 -9.84 -6.27
CA GLY A 41 -3.49 -8.98 -6.93
C GLY A 41 -3.01 -7.54 -7.13
N GLU A 42 -3.87 -6.76 -7.77
CA GLU A 42 -3.77 -5.31 -7.88
C GLU A 42 -4.99 -4.68 -7.25
N TYR A 43 -4.79 -3.55 -6.60
CA TYR A 43 -5.87 -2.75 -6.05
C TYR A 43 -5.55 -1.27 -6.18
N PRO A 44 -6.48 -0.44 -6.69
CA PRO A 44 -6.24 0.97 -6.88
C PRO A 44 -6.23 1.74 -5.54
N GLY A 45 -5.59 2.90 -5.52
CA GLY A 45 -5.66 3.85 -4.40
C GLY A 45 -4.46 3.85 -3.45
N ALA A 46 -3.44 3.04 -3.71
CA ALA A 46 -2.13 3.19 -3.08
C ALA A 46 -1.44 4.48 -3.56
N ASP A 47 -0.75 5.17 -2.65
CA ASP A 47 0.17 6.24 -3.00
C ASP A 47 1.51 5.66 -3.49
N ILE A 48 1.90 4.48 -2.97
CA ILE A 48 3.04 3.67 -3.41
C ILE A 48 2.50 2.27 -3.76
N GLY A 49 2.47 1.93 -5.05
CA GLY A 49 1.93 0.66 -5.53
C GLY A 49 2.87 -0.54 -5.30
N SER A 50 2.33 -1.75 -5.34
CA SER A 50 3.07 -3.01 -5.12
C SER A 50 4.29 -3.19 -6.05
N ALA A 51 4.21 -2.74 -7.30
CA ALA A 51 5.35 -2.74 -8.22
C ALA A 51 6.51 -1.85 -7.74
N GLU A 52 6.20 -0.64 -7.26
CA GLU A 52 7.19 0.27 -6.71
C GLU A 52 7.76 -0.26 -5.39
N THR A 53 6.90 -0.82 -4.54
CA THR A 53 7.30 -1.50 -3.30
C THR A 53 8.29 -2.63 -3.57
N ALA A 54 7.99 -3.53 -4.51
CA ALA A 54 8.87 -4.65 -4.87
C ALA A 54 10.23 -4.14 -5.36
N ARG A 55 10.22 -3.17 -6.27
CA ARG A 55 11.44 -2.54 -6.80
C ARG A 55 12.29 -1.90 -5.70
N ALA A 56 11.66 -1.18 -4.76
CA ALA A 56 12.36 -0.58 -3.62
C ALA A 56 12.92 -1.64 -2.66
N GLY A 57 12.26 -2.80 -2.55
CA GLY A 57 12.73 -3.98 -1.82
C GLY A 57 13.80 -4.80 -2.54
N GLY A 58 14.19 -4.43 -3.77
CA GLY A 58 15.18 -5.13 -4.58
C GLY A 58 14.65 -6.33 -5.36
N GLY A 59 13.33 -6.45 -5.52
CA GLY A 59 12.68 -7.49 -6.32
C GLY A 59 11.88 -6.94 -7.50
N ASP A 60 11.26 -7.85 -8.24
CA ASP A 60 10.33 -7.54 -9.32
C ASP A 60 8.94 -8.13 -9.00
N ILE A 61 7.88 -7.35 -9.23
CA ILE A 61 6.52 -7.77 -8.86
C ILE A 61 6.01 -8.92 -9.72
N GLU A 62 6.42 -9.00 -10.99
CA GLU A 62 6.02 -10.09 -11.88
C GLU A 62 6.76 -11.38 -11.52
N GLU A 63 8.05 -11.30 -11.14
CA GLU A 63 8.79 -12.45 -10.60
C GLU A 63 8.10 -12.99 -9.33
N ILE A 64 7.75 -12.12 -8.38
CA ILE A 64 7.05 -12.49 -7.14
C ILE A 64 5.69 -13.13 -7.42
N ARG A 65 4.93 -12.59 -8.39
CA ARG A 65 3.63 -13.17 -8.80
C ARG A 65 3.79 -14.56 -9.42
N SER A 66 4.88 -14.77 -10.16
CA SER A 66 5.17 -16.02 -10.87
C SER A 66 5.83 -17.09 -10.01
N SER A 67 6.40 -16.76 -8.84
CA SER A 67 7.10 -17.70 -7.95
C SER A 67 6.17 -18.59 -7.13
N ARG A 68 4.97 -18.88 -7.65
CA ARG A 68 3.88 -19.55 -6.95
C ARG A 68 3.72 -21.01 -7.37
#